data_AF-A0A967I8X5-F1
#
_entry.id   AF-A0A967I8X5-F1
#
_cell.length_a   1.000
_cell.length_b   1.000
_cell.length_c   1.000
_cell.angle_alpha   90.00
_cell.angle_beta   90.00
_cell.angle_gamma   90.00
#
_symmetry.space_group_name_H-M   'P 1'
#
loop_
_entity.id
_entity.type
_entity.pdbx_description
1 polymer ?
#
loop_
_entity_poly.entity_id
_entity_poly.type
_entity_poly.pdbx_seq_one_letter_code
_entity_poly.pdbx_strand_id
1 'polypeptide(L)' 'MRKQPRKIERSCIACRKKGDQQHLLRYVVSPEQRVVVDYRHRLPGRGAYTCFSRSCIE' A
#
# COMPACT_ATOMS: atom_id res chain seq x y z
N MET A 1 -28.99 0.64 7.74
CA MET A 1 -28.17 1.20 6.64
C MET A 1 -26.72 0.77 6.85
N ARG A 2 -26.09 0.05 5.91
CA ARG A 2 -24.66 -0.28 5.99
C ARG A 2 -23.84 1.00 5.73
N LYS A 3 -23.00 1.43 6.67
CA LYS A 3 -22.07 2.56 6.46
C LYS A 3 -21.12 2.20 5.32
N GLN A 4 -21.00 3.08 4.33
CA GLN A 4 -19.99 2.92 3.29
C GLN A 4 -18.58 2.97 3.92
N PRO A 5 -17.67 2.08 3.54
CA PRO A 5 -16.30 2.12 4.04
C PRO A 5 -15.64 3.44 3.60
N ARG A 6 -14.97 4.10 4.55
CA ARG A 6 -14.28 5.36 4.29
C ARG A 6 -13.15 5.10 3.30
N LYS A 7 -13.10 5.84 2.19
CA LYS A 7 -11.95 5.80 1.27
C LYS A 7 -10.73 6.34 1.99
N ILE A 8 -9.68 5.51 2.08
CA ILE A 8 -8.43 5.87 2.74
C ILE A 8 -7.44 6.26 1.65
N GLU A 9 -6.94 7.49 1.70
CA GLU A 9 -5.86 7.90 0.79
C GLU A 9 -4.48 7.53 1.35
N ARG A 10 -3.58 7.19 0.43
CA ARG A 10 -2.16 6.95 0.68
C ARG A 10 -1.32 7.65 -0.37
N SER A 11 -0.07 7.91 -0.04
CA SER A 11 0.89 8.50 -0.97
C SER A 11 1.89 7.44 -1.42
N CYS A 12 2.14 7.39 -2.73
CA CYS A 12 3.22 6.60 -3.30
C CYS A 12 4.56 7.08 -2.74
N ILE A 13 5.41 6.16 -2.28
CA ILE A 13 6.73 6.52 -1.74
C ILE A 13 7.71 6.96 -2.83
N ALA A 14 7.53 6.50 -4.08
CA ALA A 14 8.41 6.83 -5.21
C ALA A 14 8.04 8.17 -5.86
N CYS A 15 6.80 8.32 -6.33
CA CYS A 15 6.37 9.50 -7.09
C CYS A 15 5.54 10.52 -6.28
N ARG A 16 5.29 10.25 -5.00
CA ARG A 16 4.56 11.13 -4.06
C ARG A 16 3.10 11.42 -4.40
N LYS A 17 2.57 10.90 -5.52
CA LYS A 17 1.15 10.98 -5.88
C LYS A 17 0.27 10.33 -4.81
N LYS A 18 -0.84 10.98 -4.48
CA LYS A 18 -1.90 10.42 -3.63
C LYS A 18 -2.82 9.52 -4.45
N GLY A 19 -3.37 8.50 -3.82
CA GLY A 19 -4.36 7.62 -4.42
C GLY A 19 -5.15 6.86 -3.36
N ASP A 20 -6.28 6.28 -3.78
CA ASP A 20 -7.02 5.36 -2.94
C ASP A 20 -6.12 4.17 -2.55
N GLN A 21 -6.10 3.83 -1.27
CA GLN A 21 -5.35 2.69 -0.74
C GLN A 21 -5.66 1.41 -1.53
N GLN A 22 -6.90 1.22 -1.99
CA GLN A 22 -7.29 0.03 -2.77
C GLN A 22 -6.64 -0.03 -4.16
N HIS A 23 -6.13 1.08 -4.68
CA HIS A 23 -5.48 1.19 -5.99
C HIS A 23 -3.96 1.37 -5.90
N LEU A 24 -3.36 1.08 -4.73
CA LEU A 24 -1.92 1.14 -4.52
C LEU A 24 -1.41 -0.22 -4.05
N LEU A 25 -0.19 -0.55 -4.43
CA LEU A 25 0.51 -1.74 -3.94
C LEU A 25 1.02 -1.45 -2.53
N ARG A 26 0.60 -2.24 -1.53
CA ARG A 26 1.16 -2.19 -0.19
C ARG A 26 2.29 -3.21 -0.03
N TYR A 27 3.37 -2.77 0.61
CA TYR A 27 4.47 -3.61 1.06
C TYR A 27 4.59 -3.53 2.57
N VAL A 28 5.00 -4.62 3.21
CA VAL A 28 5.39 -4.63 4.63
C VAL A 28 6.73 -5.31 4.78
N VAL A 29 7.45 -4.97 5.85
CA VAL A 29 8.65 -5.69 6.27
C VAL A 29 8.24 -6.80 7.24
N SER A 30 8.51 -8.05 6.88
CA SER A 30 8.25 -9.22 7.74
C SER A 30 9.25 -9.29 8.90
N PRO A 31 8.97 -10.07 9.96
CA PRO A 31 9.91 -10.29 11.06
C PRO A 31 11.28 -10.81 10.60
N GLU A 32 11.33 -11.54 9.49
CA GLU A 32 12.55 -12.08 8.86
C GLU A 32 13.29 -11.05 7.99
N GLN A 33 12.97 -9.75 8.14
CA GLN A 33 13.56 -8.64 7.40
C GLN A 33 13.38 -8.72 5.87
N ARG A 34 12.29 -9.36 5.42
CA ARG A 34 11.95 -9.44 3.99
C ARG A 34 10.83 -8.47 3.65
N VAL A 35 10.93 -7.86 2.48
CA VAL A 35 9.81 -7.08 1.92
C VAL A 35 8.82 -8.04 1.29
N VAL A 36 7.56 -7.97 1.73
CA VAL A 36 6.47 -8.79 1.20
C VAL A 36 5.31 -7.91 0.72
N VAL A 37 4.67 -8.34 -0.36
CA VAL A 37 3.48 -7.66 -0.91
C VAL A 37 2.25 -8.03 -0.08
N ASP A 38 1.53 -7.02 0.42
CA ASP A 38 0.29 -7.19 1.16
C ASP A 38 -0.92 -6.67 0.37
N TYR A 39 -1.37 -7.46 -0.59
CA TYR A 39 -2.53 -7.15 -1.43
C TYR A 39 -3.87 -7.13 -0.65
N ARG A 40 -3.93 -7.72 0.56
CA ARG A 40 -5.16 -7.74 1.37
C ARG A 40 -5.22 -6.63 2.41
N HIS A 41 -4.12 -5.89 2.61
CA HIS A 41 -3.98 -4.87 3.66
C HIS A 41 -4.22 -5.41 5.07
N ARG A 42 -3.75 -6.63 5.35
CA ARG A 42 -3.97 -7.33 6.64
C ARG A 42 -2.68 -7.70 7.37
N LEU A 43 -1.53 -7.62 6.70
CA LEU A 43 -0.27 -8.02 7.34
C LEU A 43 0.17 -6.96 8.36
N PRO A 44 0.66 -7.38 9.54
CA PRO A 44 1.17 -6.46 10.55
C PRO A 44 2.49 -5.81 10.10
N GLY A 45 2.88 -4.73 10.79
CA GLY A 45 4.16 -4.05 10.55
C GLY A 45 4.05 -2.74 9.77
N ARG A 46 5.21 -2.11 9.53
CA ARG A 46 5.31 -0.83 8.82
C ARG A 46 4.96 -1.03 7.35
N GLY A 47 3.89 -0.36 6.90
CA GLY A 47 3.44 -0.39 5.51
C GLY A 47 4.04 0.73 4.67
N ALA A 48 4.43 0.42 3.44
CA ALA A 48 4.75 1.38 2.38
C ALA A 48 3.84 1.15 1.17
N TYR A 49 3.63 2.19 0.36
CA TYR A 49 2.74 2.13 -0.81
C TYR A 49 3.44 2.61 -2.07
N THR A 50 3.20 1.94 -3.20
CA THR A 50 3.61 2.42 -4.54
C THR A 50 2.43 2.36 -5.51
N CYS A 51 2.56 3.08 -6.63
CA CYS A 51 1.64 2.92 -7.76
C CYS A 51 1.83 1.53 -8.41
N PHE A 52 0.79 1.01 -9.05
CA PHE A 52 0.89 -0.13 -9.99
C PHE A 52 1.58 0.30 -11.30
N SER A 53 2.81 0.81 -11.19
CA SER A 53 3.63 1.24 -12.31
C SER A 53 5.05 0.78 -12.06
N ARG A 54 5.68 0.24 -13.10
CA ARG A 54 7.07 -0.19 -13.09
C ARG A 54 8.01 0.95 -12.66
N SER A 55 7.74 2.17 -13.11
CA SER A 55 8.49 3.39 -12.73
C SER A 55 8.42 3.77 -11.24
N CYS A 56 7.53 3.15 -10.46
CA CYS A 56 7.42 3.38 -9.01
C CYS A 56 7.92 2.19 -8.19
N ILE A 57 8.45 1.15 -8.83
CA ILE A 57 8.83 -0.13 -8.22
C ILE A 57 10.29 -0.47 -8.53
N GLU A 58 10.77 -0.17 -9.74
CA GLU A 58 12.19 -0.23 -10.12
C GLU A 58 13.00 0.90 -9.48
#